data_AF-B7KG36-F1
#
_entry.id   AF-B7KG36-F1
#
_cell.length_a   1.000
_cell.length_b   1.000
_cell.length_c   1.000
_cell.angle_alpha   90.00
_cell.angle_beta   90.00
_cell.angle_gamma   90.00
#
_symmetry.space_group_name_H-M   'P 1'
#
loop_
_entity.id
_entity.type
_entity.pdbx_description
1 polymer ?
#
loop_
_entity_poly.entity_id
_entity_poly.type
_entity_poly.pdbx_seq_one_letter_code
_entity_poly.pdbx_strand_id
1 'polypeptide(L)'
;MSNYSIQSPIIQAIHTAVQGRARYKVNRLYHSESLKRYLESELSEYKGINQVRANVWTGNILVIFDKEISLDSLSKILQNVVLDYRQHRDELLRKNLSATSVRQEELVLSGVNQSVASTPQSLSELDNKKDIEGIDEPDFLNRNGYHKNGSLVMINTLLNKSLNQANKHLIWIGGTVGTLAIATGLLHYFKLDTAILLFLQKLHTPILDRIMLGITFLGEPGTLLLVCLGLIISPLTPKRKETTTTLSLATLGAVSLNYWLKIRFGRLRPALWRQIIRVRHYSFPSGHAMMSSVTYGFIAYLLSKQFPQRRTEILAVSSILIVAIGLSRLYLGVHWPTDVLAGYAVGLVWLSACIFFVEL
;
A
#
# COMPACT_ATOMS: atom_id res chain seq x y z
N MET A 1 6.74 43.24 26.02
CA MET A 1 8.00 42.47 26.01
C MET A 1 7.80 41.27 26.93
N SER A 2 7.54 40.06 26.44
CA SER A 2 8.49 39.11 25.79
C SER A 2 9.43 38.47 26.82
N ASN A 3 9.43 37.15 27.09
CA ASN A 3 8.80 36.03 26.38
C ASN A 3 8.25 34.95 27.34
N TYR A 4 7.00 34.52 27.15
CA TYR A 4 6.56 33.19 27.59
C TYR A 4 6.93 32.18 26.49
N SER A 5 8.08 31.51 26.66
CA SER A 5 8.50 30.43 25.77
C SER A 5 7.65 29.18 26.03
N ILE A 6 6.58 29.02 25.24
CA ILE A 6 5.70 27.85 25.29
C ILE A 6 6.49 26.59 24.92
N GLN A 7 7.02 25.90 25.94
CA GLN A 7 7.61 24.57 25.76
C GLN A 7 6.47 23.59 25.42
N SER A 8 6.35 23.26 24.14
CA SER A 8 5.43 22.21 23.68
C SER A 8 5.67 20.92 24.50
N PRO A 9 4.62 20.33 25.11
CA PRO A 9 4.79 19.26 26.07
C PRO A 9 5.56 18.09 25.45
N ILE A 10 6.55 17.58 26.18
CA ILE A 10 7.45 16.51 25.72
C ILE A 10 6.63 15.25 25.35
N ILE A 11 5.51 15.05 26.05
CA ILE A 11 4.57 13.96 25.82
C ILE A 11 3.14 14.51 25.79
N GLN A 12 2.38 14.16 24.75
CA GLN A 12 0.97 14.53 24.61
C GLN A 12 0.09 13.28 24.67
N ALA A 13 -0.84 13.22 25.62
CA ALA A 13 -1.83 12.15 25.67
C ALA A 13 -2.78 12.24 24.46
N ILE A 14 -2.94 11.13 23.72
CA ILE A 14 -3.79 11.04 22.51
C ILE A 14 -5.12 10.37 22.86
N HIS A 15 -5.05 9.24 23.58
CA HIS A 15 -6.22 8.49 24.02
C HIS A 15 -5.96 7.88 25.41
N THR A 16 -6.81 8.24 26.35
CA THR A 16 -6.79 7.79 27.76
C THR A 16 -8.13 7.21 28.22
N ALA A 17 -9.16 7.23 27.37
CA ALA A 17 -10.55 6.85 27.68
C ALA A 17 -10.79 5.32 27.84
N VAL A 18 -9.74 4.53 28.08
CA VAL A 18 -9.82 3.07 28.29
C VAL A 18 -8.94 2.72 29.48
N GLN A 19 -9.53 2.18 30.55
CA GLN A 19 -8.77 1.72 31.72
C GLN A 19 -7.72 0.66 31.32
N GLY A 20 -6.51 0.79 31.86
CA GLY A 20 -5.38 -0.11 31.58
C GLY A 20 -4.76 0.02 30.19
N ARG A 21 -5.13 1.05 29.40
CA ARG A 21 -4.55 1.26 28.07
C ARG A 21 -4.50 2.73 27.66
N ALA A 22 -3.29 3.25 27.47
CA ALA A 22 -3.06 4.63 27.07
C ALA A 22 -2.20 4.73 25.80
N ARG A 23 -2.44 5.79 25.01
CA ARG A 23 -1.59 6.20 23.89
C ARG A 23 -1.11 7.61 24.09
N TYR A 24 0.20 7.80 23.97
CA TYR A 24 0.86 9.09 24.05
C TYR A 24 1.69 9.35 22.78
N LYS A 25 1.84 10.62 22.42
CA LYS A 25 2.75 11.09 21.39
C LYS A 25 4.01 11.59 22.09
N VAL A 26 5.17 11.01 21.77
CA VAL A 26 6.47 11.36 22.36
C VAL A 26 7.23 12.24 21.38
N ASN A 27 7.58 13.45 21.81
CA ASN A 27 8.32 14.40 21.00
C ASN A 27 9.74 13.87 20.71
N ARG A 28 10.14 13.88 19.43
CA ARG A 28 11.39 13.30 18.87
C ARG A 28 11.52 11.77 18.87
N LEU A 29 10.44 11.01 19.14
CA LEU A 29 10.41 9.56 18.84
C LEU A 29 10.35 9.27 17.32
N TYR A 30 9.95 10.26 16.51
CA TYR A 30 9.94 10.14 15.05
C TYR A 30 11.35 9.91 14.49
N HIS A 31 11.53 8.88 13.66
CA HIS A 31 12.79 8.33 13.15
C HIS A 31 13.85 7.87 14.19
N SER A 32 13.55 7.85 15.49
CA SER A 32 14.53 7.50 16.53
C SER A 32 14.38 6.07 17.05
N GLU A 33 15.00 5.11 16.35
CA GLU A 33 15.03 3.69 16.74
C GLU A 33 15.77 3.45 18.07
N SER A 34 16.76 4.28 18.40
CA SER A 34 17.46 4.26 19.70
C SER A 34 16.55 4.65 20.87
N LEU A 35 15.80 5.74 20.74
CA LEU A 35 14.81 6.16 21.74
C LEU A 35 13.65 5.15 21.85
N LYS A 36 13.23 4.53 20.72
CA LYS A 36 12.26 3.42 20.76
C LYS A 36 12.75 2.27 21.64
N ARG A 37 13.95 1.74 21.39
CA ARG A 37 14.49 0.58 22.14
C ARG A 37 14.64 0.88 23.62
N TYR A 38 15.17 2.05 23.95
CA TYR A 38 15.29 2.49 25.34
C TYR A 38 13.91 2.61 26.02
N LEU A 39 12.93 3.27 25.38
CA LEU A 39 11.56 3.32 25.91
C LEU A 39 10.91 1.94 26.06
N GLU A 40 11.10 1.03 25.11
CA GLU A 40 10.54 -0.33 25.17
C GLU A 40 11.23 -1.19 26.26
N SER A 41 12.49 -0.91 26.60
CA SER A 41 13.23 -1.55 27.69
C SER A 41 12.81 -1.00 29.06
N GLU A 42 13.12 0.27 29.34
CA GLU A 42 12.92 0.92 30.64
C GLU A 42 11.49 0.78 31.15
N LEU A 43 10.50 1.05 30.29
CA LEU A 43 9.09 1.00 30.66
C LEU A 43 8.55 -0.43 30.85
N SER A 44 9.32 -1.47 30.49
CA SER A 44 8.96 -2.87 30.76
C SER A 44 9.37 -3.33 32.16
N GLU A 45 10.27 -2.61 32.83
CA GLU A 45 10.72 -2.93 34.20
C GLU A 45 9.80 -2.32 35.28
N TYR A 46 8.97 -1.34 34.91
CA TYR A 46 8.00 -0.73 35.83
C TYR A 46 6.87 -1.71 36.19
N LYS A 47 6.85 -2.12 37.47
CA LYS A 47 5.80 -2.99 38.04
C LYS A 47 4.40 -2.47 37.69
N GLY A 48 3.61 -3.32 37.04
CA GLY A 48 2.25 -3.02 36.58
C GLY A 48 2.15 -2.48 35.15
N ILE A 49 3.26 -2.37 34.40
CA ILE A 49 3.24 -2.21 32.95
C ILE A 49 3.38 -3.58 32.28
N ASN A 50 2.34 -3.98 31.54
CA ASN A 50 2.20 -5.32 30.95
C ASN A 50 2.68 -5.41 29.50
N GLN A 51 2.62 -4.30 28.74
CA GLN A 51 3.21 -4.22 27.40
C GLN A 51 3.45 -2.78 26.96
N VAL A 52 4.63 -2.56 26.37
CA VAL A 52 5.04 -1.30 25.74
C VAL A 52 5.28 -1.55 24.26
N ARG A 53 4.83 -0.64 23.39
CA ARG A 53 5.22 -0.60 21.96
C ARG A 53 5.33 0.84 21.46
N ALA A 54 6.51 1.22 20.98
CA ALA A 54 6.81 2.52 20.42
C ALA A 54 6.89 2.46 18.88
N ASN A 55 6.49 3.53 18.18
CA ASN A 55 6.43 3.57 16.72
C ASN A 55 7.13 4.81 16.16
N VAL A 56 8.36 4.60 15.67
CA VAL A 56 9.23 5.63 15.09
C VAL A 56 8.70 6.28 13.81
N TRP A 57 7.71 5.70 13.15
CA TRP A 57 7.08 6.27 11.95
C TRP A 57 5.87 7.15 12.28
N THR A 58 5.52 7.31 13.55
CA THR A 58 4.39 8.13 14.01
C THR A 58 4.70 8.99 15.24
N GLY A 59 5.82 8.72 15.94
CA GLY A 59 6.14 9.35 17.21
C GLY A 59 5.22 8.93 18.36
N ASN A 60 4.48 7.82 18.21
CA ASN A 60 3.49 7.37 19.20
C ASN A 60 4.00 6.17 20.00
N ILE A 61 3.63 6.11 21.28
CA ILE A 61 3.81 4.96 22.16
C ILE A 61 2.44 4.46 22.64
N LEU A 62 2.30 3.13 22.71
CA LEU A 62 1.18 2.43 23.31
C LEU A 62 1.69 1.74 24.58
N VAL A 63 1.00 1.96 25.69
CA VAL A 63 1.24 1.26 26.96
C VAL A 63 -0.04 0.54 27.38
N ILE A 64 0.11 -0.72 27.80
CA ILE A 64 -0.91 -1.53 28.47
C ILE A 64 -0.42 -1.74 29.91
N PHE A 65 -1.27 -1.46 30.88
CA PHE A 65 -0.92 -1.37 32.30
C PHE A 65 -2.07 -1.83 33.20
N ASP A 66 -1.78 -2.17 34.44
CA ASP A 66 -2.78 -2.61 35.41
C ASP A 66 -3.65 -1.46 35.93
N LYS A 67 -4.89 -1.78 36.32
CA LYS A 67 -5.89 -0.77 36.72
C LYS A 67 -5.50 0.07 37.95
N GLU A 68 -4.48 -0.35 38.68
CA GLU A 68 -3.93 0.33 39.86
C GLU A 68 -3.04 1.53 39.49
N ILE A 69 -2.48 1.57 38.28
CA ILE A 69 -1.66 2.70 37.83
C ILE A 69 -2.54 3.83 37.30
N SER A 70 -2.42 5.03 37.87
CA SER A 70 -3.12 6.21 37.38
C SER A 70 -2.53 6.75 36.07
N LEU A 71 -3.37 7.36 35.24
CA LEU A 71 -2.96 7.97 33.97
C LEU A 71 -1.96 9.13 34.14
N ASP A 72 -2.00 9.82 35.28
CA ASP A 72 -1.04 10.86 35.66
C ASP A 72 0.30 10.26 36.11
N SER A 73 0.27 9.22 36.94
CA SER A 73 1.45 8.45 37.33
C SER A 73 2.20 7.92 36.10
N LEU A 74 1.47 7.32 35.14
CA LEU A 74 2.04 6.84 33.88
C LEU A 74 2.58 7.98 33.01
N SER A 75 1.90 9.13 32.97
CA SER A 75 2.38 10.33 32.26
C SER A 75 3.70 10.84 32.83
N LYS A 76 3.86 10.80 34.17
CA LYS A 76 5.09 11.21 34.88
C LYS A 76 6.24 10.21 34.64
N ILE A 77 5.98 8.91 34.77
CA ILE A 77 6.95 7.85 34.44
C ILE A 77 7.47 8.01 33.00
N LEU A 78 6.57 8.15 32.03
CA LEU A 78 6.91 8.36 30.62
C LEU A 78 7.76 9.63 30.40
N GLN A 79 7.42 10.74 31.07
CA GLN A 79 8.19 11.98 30.94
C GLN A 79 9.59 11.85 31.53
N ASN A 80 9.74 11.18 32.68
CA ASN A 80 11.03 10.95 33.31
C ASN A 80 11.96 10.12 32.42
N VAL A 81 11.48 9.00 31.86
CA VAL A 81 12.27 8.16 30.94
C VAL A 81 12.67 8.93 29.66
N VAL A 82 11.80 9.77 29.10
CA VAL A 82 12.14 10.60 27.93
C VAL A 82 13.11 11.74 28.26
N LEU A 83 13.16 12.19 29.51
CA LEU A 83 14.16 13.16 30.00
C LEU A 83 15.50 12.50 30.26
N ASP A 84 15.53 11.34 30.92
CA ASP A 84 16.75 10.61 31.24
C ASP A 84 17.49 10.18 29.97
N TYR A 85 16.77 9.67 28.95
CA TYR A 85 17.35 9.39 27.63
C TYR A 85 18.10 10.59 27.04
N ARG A 86 17.59 11.82 27.24
CA ARG A 86 18.26 13.03 26.73
C ARG A 86 19.54 13.32 27.52
N GLN A 87 19.51 13.18 28.84
CA GLN A 87 20.68 13.40 29.69
C GLN A 87 21.79 12.40 29.35
N HIS A 88 21.49 11.09 29.35
CA HIS A 88 22.40 10.03 28.94
C HIS A 88 22.96 10.24 27.52
N ARG A 89 22.10 10.57 26.54
CA ARG A 89 22.54 10.82 25.16
C ARG A 89 23.45 12.05 25.06
N ASP A 90 23.13 13.13 25.75
CA ASP A 90 23.87 14.39 25.66
C ASP A 90 25.21 14.29 26.44
N GLU A 91 25.28 13.45 27.47
CA GLU A 91 26.53 13.06 28.12
C GLU A 91 27.40 12.16 27.24
N LEU A 92 26.83 11.16 26.56
CA LEU A 92 27.54 10.33 25.59
C LEU A 92 28.09 11.17 24.43
N LEU A 93 27.31 12.14 23.93
CA LEU A 93 27.77 13.09 22.92
C LEU A 93 28.93 13.95 23.44
N ARG A 94 28.88 14.45 24.69
CA ARG A 94 29.99 15.18 25.32
C ARG A 94 31.25 14.31 25.43
N LYS A 95 31.14 13.08 25.94
CA LYS A 95 32.26 12.13 26.07
C LYS A 95 32.91 11.81 24.71
N ASN A 96 32.10 11.61 23.67
CA ASN A 96 32.60 11.37 22.31
C ASN A 96 33.25 12.61 21.69
N LEU A 97 32.72 13.81 21.96
CA LEU A 97 33.33 15.07 21.53
C LEU A 97 34.67 15.32 22.21
N SER A 98 34.79 15.11 23.53
CA SER A 98 36.07 15.22 24.25
C SER A 98 37.07 14.14 23.84
N ALA A 99 36.61 12.91 23.56
CA ALA A 99 37.48 11.86 23.03
C ALA A 99 37.97 12.19 21.62
N THR A 100 37.14 12.87 20.80
CA THR A 100 37.53 13.31 19.46
C THR A 100 38.48 14.50 19.51
N SER A 101 38.28 15.48 20.40
CA SER A 101 39.22 16.60 20.53
C SER A 101 40.60 16.13 20.99
N VAL A 102 40.68 15.26 22.00
CA VAL A 102 41.96 14.64 22.44
C VAL A 102 42.62 13.88 21.29
N ARG A 103 41.87 13.09 20.53
CA ARG A 103 42.40 12.35 19.38
C ARG A 103 42.82 13.25 18.21
N GLN A 104 42.25 14.46 18.12
CA GLN A 104 42.57 15.44 17.09
C GLN A 104 43.79 16.30 17.50
N GLU A 105 44.01 16.52 18.80
CA GLU A 105 45.29 17.00 19.35
C GLU A 105 46.40 15.95 19.17
N GLU A 106 46.14 14.67 19.44
CA GLU A 106 47.05 13.56 19.10
C GLU A 106 47.42 13.55 17.61
N LEU A 107 46.44 13.70 16.70
CA LEU A 107 46.69 13.72 15.25
C LEU A 107 47.44 14.96 14.76
N VAL A 108 47.33 16.10 15.46
CA VAL A 108 48.14 17.31 15.19
C VAL A 108 49.56 17.14 15.71
N LEU A 109 49.75 16.42 16.83
CA LEU A 109 51.07 16.05 17.35
C LEU A 109 51.75 14.96 16.49
N SER A 110 50.99 14.00 15.95
CA SER A 110 51.47 12.99 15.00
C SER A 110 51.34 13.47 13.55
N GLY A 111 52.13 14.50 13.20
CA GLY A 111 51.99 15.23 11.93
C GLY A 111 52.09 14.36 10.66
N VAL A 112 50.93 14.00 10.08
CA VAL A 112 50.80 13.26 8.82
C VAL A 112 49.97 14.09 7.82
N ASN A 113 50.65 14.63 6.81
CA ASN A 113 49.99 15.25 5.66
C ASN A 113 49.49 14.19 4.66
N GLN A 114 48.26 14.32 4.20
CA GLN A 114 47.82 13.76 2.92
C GLN A 114 47.06 14.81 2.11
N SER A 115 47.38 14.92 0.83
CA SER A 115 46.89 15.93 -0.09
C SER A 115 45.62 15.48 -0.82
N VAL A 116 44.78 16.45 -1.19
CA VAL A 116 43.59 16.23 -2.02
C VAL A 116 43.98 16.30 -3.50
N ALA A 117 43.51 15.34 -4.31
CA ALA A 117 43.68 15.33 -5.76
C ALA A 117 42.42 15.81 -6.50
N SER A 118 42.58 16.36 -7.70
CA SER A 118 41.56 17.14 -8.43
C SER A 118 41.29 16.66 -9.87
N THR A 119 40.13 17.06 -10.41
CA THR A 119 39.84 17.14 -11.86
C THR A 119 40.83 18.09 -12.58
N PRO A 120 41.11 17.93 -13.89
CA PRO A 120 40.24 18.35 -15.02
C PRO A 120 40.20 17.26 -16.14
N GLN A 121 39.95 17.44 -17.47
CA GLN A 121 39.67 18.60 -18.35
C GLN A 121 38.74 18.22 -19.53
N SER A 122 38.92 18.76 -20.75
CA SER A 122 37.95 18.75 -21.87
C SER A 122 38.55 19.07 -23.26
N LEU A 123 37.86 18.63 -24.33
CA LEU A 123 37.78 19.21 -25.70
C LEU A 123 38.99 19.26 -26.67
N SER A 124 38.78 18.66 -27.87
CA SER A 124 39.18 19.10 -29.23
C SER A 124 38.32 18.28 -30.25
N GLU A 125 37.68 18.82 -31.28
CA GLU A 125 38.15 19.45 -32.54
C GLU A 125 38.87 18.44 -33.49
N LEU A 126 38.26 18.00 -34.61
CA LEU A 126 38.05 18.66 -35.93
C LEU A 126 39.30 18.67 -36.83
N ASP A 127 39.28 17.93 -37.96
CA ASP A 127 39.18 18.49 -39.34
C ASP A 127 39.08 17.34 -40.40
N ASN A 128 39.21 17.66 -41.70
CA ASN A 128 38.60 16.96 -42.84
C ASN A 128 39.58 16.73 -44.03
N LYS A 129 39.44 15.64 -44.81
CA LYS A 129 40.02 15.33 -46.16
C LYS A 129 39.76 13.84 -46.54
N LYS A 130 39.72 13.37 -47.81
CA LYS A 130 39.42 13.95 -49.15
C LYS A 130 39.41 12.81 -50.21
N ASP A 131 38.71 13.00 -51.34
CA ASP A 131 38.85 12.29 -52.64
C ASP A 131 38.47 10.76 -52.62
N ILE A 132 38.04 10.05 -53.67
CA ILE A 132 38.39 9.96 -55.12
C ILE A 132 37.13 9.59 -55.99
N GLU A 133 37.27 9.57 -57.32
CA GLU A 133 36.23 9.51 -58.37
C GLU A 133 35.73 8.11 -58.82
N GLY A 134 34.49 8.05 -59.34
CA GLY A 134 34.07 7.46 -60.63
C GLY A 134 34.20 5.94 -60.95
N ILE A 135 33.09 5.35 -61.47
CA ILE A 135 32.99 4.34 -62.56
C ILE A 135 31.48 4.02 -62.81
N ASP A 136 31.09 3.77 -64.07
CA ASP A 136 29.69 3.60 -64.51
C ASP A 136 29.27 2.14 -64.80
N GLU A 137 27.98 1.85 -64.57
CA GLU A 137 27.14 0.76 -65.15
C GLU A 137 27.54 -0.73 -64.93
N PRO A 138 26.65 -1.73 -65.21
CA PRO A 138 25.26 -1.66 -65.72
C PRO A 138 24.17 -2.27 -64.81
N ASP A 139 22.90 -2.06 -65.21
CA ASP A 139 21.68 -2.57 -64.55
C ASP A 139 21.49 -4.09 -64.68
N PHE A 140 21.39 -4.81 -63.55
CA PHE A 140 20.99 -6.22 -63.51
C PHE A 140 20.11 -6.58 -62.28
N LEU A 141 18.84 -6.91 -62.58
CA LEU A 141 17.96 -7.80 -61.81
C LEU A 141 17.63 -7.48 -60.33
N ASN A 142 16.59 -6.67 -60.09
CA ASN A 142 15.83 -6.68 -58.82
C ASN A 142 14.34 -7.04 -58.98
N ARG A 143 14.04 -8.18 -59.61
CA ARG A 143 12.70 -8.79 -59.58
C ARG A 143 12.44 -9.58 -58.28
N ASN A 144 12.40 -8.90 -57.12
CA ASN A 144 11.98 -9.55 -55.87
C ASN A 144 11.28 -8.67 -54.81
N GLY A 145 11.00 -7.38 -55.10
CA GLY A 145 10.47 -6.44 -54.09
C GLY A 145 9.03 -6.70 -53.58
N TYR A 146 8.16 -7.34 -54.37
CA TYR A 146 6.71 -7.23 -54.15
C TYR A 146 6.11 -8.09 -53.03
N HIS A 147 6.74 -9.20 -52.60
CA HIS A 147 6.16 -10.06 -51.56
C HIS A 147 6.58 -9.71 -50.11
N LYS A 148 7.73 -9.05 -49.89
CA LYS A 148 8.17 -8.68 -48.53
C LYS A 148 7.36 -7.51 -47.93
N ASN A 149 7.05 -6.50 -48.73
CA ASN A 149 6.36 -5.30 -48.23
C ASN A 149 4.92 -5.59 -47.74
N GLY A 150 4.17 -6.46 -48.43
CA GLY A 150 2.83 -6.85 -48.00
C GLY A 150 2.82 -7.50 -46.60
N SER A 151 3.79 -8.37 -46.33
CA SER A 151 3.96 -9.00 -45.01
C SER A 151 4.31 -7.98 -43.93
N LEU A 152 5.29 -7.10 -44.17
CA LEU A 152 5.68 -6.05 -43.21
C LEU A 152 4.55 -5.05 -42.92
N VAL A 153 3.78 -4.63 -43.93
CA VAL A 153 2.60 -3.76 -43.75
C VAL A 153 1.51 -4.47 -42.95
N MET A 154 1.25 -5.76 -43.23
CA MET A 154 0.27 -6.56 -42.48
C MET A 154 0.69 -6.75 -41.01
N ILE A 155 1.96 -7.05 -40.75
CA ILE A 155 2.54 -7.17 -39.41
C ILE A 155 2.42 -5.84 -38.66
N ASN A 156 2.83 -4.71 -39.26
CA ASN A 156 2.69 -3.38 -38.65
C ASN A 156 1.22 -3.01 -38.39
N THR A 157 0.30 -3.40 -39.27
CA THR A 157 -1.15 -3.18 -39.08
C THR A 157 -1.70 -4.00 -37.92
N LEU A 158 -1.29 -5.27 -37.79
CA LEU A 158 -1.69 -6.15 -36.68
C LEU A 158 -1.09 -5.70 -35.34
N LEU A 159 0.19 -5.30 -35.31
CA LEU A 159 0.85 -4.72 -34.16
C LEU A 159 0.15 -3.41 -33.74
N ASN A 160 -0.05 -2.47 -34.65
CA ASN A 160 -0.76 -1.21 -34.36
C ASN A 160 -2.21 -1.44 -33.91
N LYS A 161 -2.91 -2.45 -34.44
CA LYS A 161 -4.26 -2.81 -33.97
C LYS A 161 -4.23 -3.36 -32.54
N SER A 162 -3.27 -4.23 -32.22
CA SER A 162 -3.07 -4.77 -30.87
C SER A 162 -2.71 -3.68 -29.87
N LEU A 163 -1.69 -2.86 -30.17
CA LEU A 163 -1.24 -1.74 -29.35
C LEU A 163 -2.36 -0.72 -29.09
N ASN A 164 -3.13 -0.35 -30.12
CA ASN A 164 -4.27 0.57 -29.94
C ASN A 164 -5.40 -0.04 -29.11
N GLN A 165 -5.58 -1.36 -29.11
CA GLN A 165 -6.56 -2.04 -28.25
C GLN A 165 -6.07 -2.13 -26.80
N ALA A 166 -4.79 -2.47 -26.58
CA ALA A 166 -4.16 -2.45 -25.26
C ALA A 166 -4.18 -1.04 -24.64
N ASN A 167 -3.78 -0.02 -25.39
CA ASN A 167 -3.82 1.39 -24.96
C ASN A 167 -5.23 1.83 -24.55
N LYS A 168 -6.27 1.46 -25.32
CA LYS A 168 -7.67 1.73 -24.94
C LYS A 168 -8.03 1.08 -23.61
N HIS A 169 -7.67 -0.17 -23.37
CA HIS A 169 -7.94 -0.85 -22.09
C HIS A 169 -7.16 -0.20 -20.92
N LEU A 170 -5.89 0.16 -21.12
CA LEU A 170 -5.09 0.88 -20.12
C LEU A 170 -5.68 2.25 -19.77
N ILE A 171 -6.18 3.00 -20.76
CA ILE A 171 -6.87 4.29 -20.54
C ILE A 171 -8.14 4.10 -19.70
N TRP A 172 -8.98 3.09 -19.99
CA TRP A 172 -10.18 2.82 -19.20
C TRP A 172 -9.86 2.39 -17.76
N ILE A 173 -8.85 1.54 -17.57
CA ILE A 173 -8.40 1.10 -16.23
C ILE A 173 -7.82 2.29 -15.45
N GLY A 174 -6.91 3.05 -16.06
CA GLY A 174 -6.31 4.24 -15.45
C GLY A 174 -7.33 5.32 -15.09
N GLY A 175 -8.29 5.59 -15.97
CA GLY A 175 -9.42 6.50 -15.70
C GLY A 175 -10.31 6.02 -14.55
N THR A 176 -10.59 4.72 -14.48
CA THR A 176 -11.39 4.13 -13.38
C THR A 176 -10.65 4.21 -12.03
N VAL A 177 -9.38 3.83 -12.00
CA VAL A 177 -8.52 3.90 -10.80
C VAL A 177 -8.32 5.35 -10.35
N GLY A 178 -8.09 6.28 -11.30
CA GLY A 178 -8.01 7.71 -11.04
C GLY A 178 -9.30 8.28 -10.48
N THR A 179 -10.46 7.89 -11.03
CA THR A 179 -11.79 8.29 -10.53
C THR A 179 -12.01 7.80 -9.09
N LEU A 180 -11.66 6.53 -8.80
CA LEU A 180 -11.75 5.97 -7.45
C LEU A 180 -10.79 6.66 -6.46
N ALA A 181 -9.58 7.02 -6.90
CA ALA A 181 -8.62 7.77 -6.08
C ALA A 181 -9.10 9.20 -5.78
N ILE A 182 -9.60 9.91 -6.80
CA ILE A 182 -10.19 11.25 -6.65
C ILE A 182 -11.42 11.20 -5.73
N ALA A 183 -12.34 10.27 -5.94
CA ALA A 183 -13.51 10.08 -5.07
C ALA A 183 -13.11 9.74 -3.62
N THR A 184 -12.07 8.93 -3.43
CA THR A 184 -11.49 8.66 -2.10
C THR A 184 -10.95 9.93 -1.45
N GLY A 185 -10.21 10.75 -2.21
CA GLY A 185 -9.68 12.04 -1.76
C GLY A 185 -10.78 13.03 -1.38
N LEU A 186 -11.81 13.19 -2.21
CA LEU A 186 -12.95 14.08 -1.97
C LEU A 186 -13.77 13.65 -0.74
N LEU A 187 -14.11 12.36 -0.62
CA LEU A 187 -14.83 11.84 0.56
C LEU A 187 -14.04 12.03 1.86
N HIS A 188 -12.70 11.92 1.79
CA HIS A 188 -11.82 12.18 2.93
C HIS A 188 -11.74 13.68 3.28
N TYR A 189 -11.54 14.54 2.27
CA TYR A 189 -11.44 15.99 2.41
C TYR A 189 -12.70 16.60 3.02
N PHE A 190 -13.88 16.25 2.48
CA PHE A 190 -15.18 16.68 3.00
C PHE A 190 -15.66 15.86 4.21
N LYS A 191 -14.87 14.89 4.70
CA LYS A 191 -15.15 14.02 5.88
C LYS A 191 -16.49 13.26 5.78
N LEU A 192 -16.96 12.99 4.57
CA LEU A 192 -18.29 12.41 4.28
C LEU A 192 -18.40 10.93 4.69
N ASP A 193 -17.28 10.26 4.95
CA ASP A 193 -17.18 8.89 5.47
C ASP A 193 -18.21 8.60 6.59
N THR A 194 -18.33 9.50 7.58
CA THR A 194 -19.26 9.34 8.72
C THR A 194 -20.72 9.57 8.31
N ALA A 195 -20.98 10.60 7.49
CA ALA A 195 -22.34 10.95 7.08
C ALA A 195 -22.98 9.84 6.24
N ILE A 196 -22.21 9.23 5.32
CA ILE A 196 -22.66 8.11 4.50
C ILE A 196 -22.99 6.89 5.37
N LEU A 197 -22.15 6.57 6.37
CA LEU A 197 -22.43 5.45 7.27
C LEU A 197 -23.68 5.69 8.14
N LEU A 198 -23.85 6.89 8.71
CA LEU A 198 -25.04 7.24 9.50
C LEU A 198 -26.32 7.29 8.63
N PHE A 199 -26.21 7.55 7.33
CA PHE A 199 -27.32 7.38 6.38
C PHE A 199 -27.64 5.90 6.16
N LEU A 200 -26.63 5.06 5.86
CA LEU A 200 -26.83 3.62 5.64
C LEU A 200 -27.38 2.89 6.87
N GLN A 201 -27.05 3.35 8.08
CA GLN A 201 -27.60 2.83 9.34
C GLN A 201 -29.14 2.96 9.40
N LYS A 202 -29.72 4.00 8.79
CA LYS A 202 -31.19 4.20 8.76
C LYS A 202 -31.92 3.19 7.87
N LEU A 203 -31.20 2.43 7.06
CA LEU A 203 -31.75 1.37 6.20
C LEU A 203 -31.80 0.00 6.90
N HIS A 204 -31.35 -0.09 8.16
CA HIS A 204 -31.24 -1.36 8.89
C HIS A 204 -32.61 -2.01 9.12
N THR A 205 -32.79 -3.21 8.56
CA THR A 205 -33.99 -4.05 8.77
C THR A 205 -33.59 -5.53 8.84
N PRO A 206 -34.30 -6.39 9.61
CA PRO A 206 -33.91 -7.80 9.78
C PRO A 206 -33.83 -8.63 8.50
N ILE A 207 -34.52 -8.21 7.43
CA ILE A 207 -34.47 -8.83 6.12
C ILE A 207 -33.21 -8.37 5.36
N LEU A 208 -32.97 -7.06 5.31
CA LEU A 208 -31.80 -6.50 4.62
C LEU A 208 -30.48 -6.87 5.32
N ASP A 209 -30.50 -7.02 6.65
CA ASP A 209 -29.38 -7.57 7.43
C ASP A 209 -28.98 -8.96 6.94
N ARG A 210 -29.95 -9.87 6.78
CA ARG A 210 -29.71 -11.23 6.28
C ARG A 210 -29.20 -11.23 4.83
N ILE A 211 -29.75 -10.35 3.97
CA ILE A 211 -29.30 -10.19 2.59
C ILE A 211 -27.84 -9.69 2.56
N MET A 212 -27.51 -8.66 3.35
CA MET A 212 -26.15 -8.10 3.42
C MET A 212 -25.14 -9.06 4.08
N LEU A 213 -25.60 -9.91 5.01
CA LEU A 213 -24.81 -11.03 5.54
C LEU A 213 -24.54 -12.11 4.47
N GLY A 214 -25.52 -12.47 3.66
CA GLY A 214 -25.35 -13.39 2.52
C GLY A 214 -24.41 -12.83 1.45
N ILE A 215 -24.58 -11.55 1.07
CA ILE A 215 -23.72 -10.86 0.11
C ILE A 215 -22.28 -10.76 0.65
N THR A 216 -22.08 -10.40 1.93
CA THR A 216 -20.72 -10.28 2.46
C THR A 216 -19.99 -11.60 2.59
N PHE A 217 -20.70 -12.72 2.75
CA PHE A 217 -20.13 -14.07 2.83
C PHE A 217 -19.44 -14.48 1.52
N LEU A 218 -19.95 -14.04 0.37
CA LEU A 218 -19.29 -14.22 -0.93
C LEU A 218 -17.95 -13.47 -1.01
N GLY A 219 -17.81 -12.36 -0.27
CA GLY A 219 -16.56 -11.62 -0.13
C GLY A 219 -15.61 -12.12 0.97
N GLU A 220 -15.95 -13.20 1.67
CA GLU A 220 -15.11 -13.73 2.76
C GLU A 220 -13.87 -14.47 2.20
N PRO A 221 -12.67 -14.27 2.78
CA PRO A 221 -11.46 -14.98 2.33
C PRO A 221 -11.58 -16.51 2.32
N GLY A 222 -12.36 -17.11 3.24
CA GLY A 222 -12.65 -18.54 3.23
C GLY A 222 -13.46 -18.98 2.00
N THR A 223 -14.55 -18.27 1.69
CA THR A 223 -15.38 -18.51 0.51
C THR A 223 -14.60 -18.33 -0.79
N LEU A 224 -13.78 -17.26 -0.89
CA LEU A 224 -12.94 -17.02 -2.06
C LEU A 224 -11.85 -18.10 -2.22
N LEU A 225 -11.25 -18.58 -1.11
CA LEU A 225 -10.33 -19.72 -1.14
C LEU A 225 -11.01 -21.00 -1.62
N LEU A 226 -12.23 -21.29 -1.16
CA LEU A 226 -13.02 -22.45 -1.61
C LEU A 226 -13.40 -22.36 -3.09
N VAL A 227 -13.71 -21.16 -3.61
CA VAL A 227 -13.93 -20.93 -5.05
C VAL A 227 -12.66 -21.24 -5.85
N CYS A 228 -11.50 -20.77 -5.41
CA CYS A 228 -10.22 -21.09 -6.06
C CYS A 228 -9.91 -22.60 -5.99
N LEU A 229 -10.11 -23.25 -4.83
CA LEU A 229 -9.92 -24.70 -4.65
C LEU A 229 -10.86 -25.53 -5.54
N GLY A 230 -12.14 -25.16 -5.64
CA GLY A 230 -13.09 -25.83 -6.53
C GLY A 230 -12.70 -25.72 -8.00
N LEU A 231 -12.11 -24.59 -8.41
CA LEU A 231 -11.54 -24.43 -9.74
C LEU A 231 -10.27 -25.26 -9.94
N ILE A 232 -9.40 -25.43 -8.92
CA ILE A 232 -8.22 -26.32 -8.97
C ILE A 232 -8.62 -27.79 -9.12
N ILE A 233 -9.61 -28.23 -8.34
CA ILE A 233 -9.97 -29.65 -8.16
C ILE A 233 -10.88 -30.17 -9.28
N SER A 234 -11.50 -29.27 -10.06
CA SER A 234 -12.22 -29.62 -11.29
C SER A 234 -11.37 -30.51 -12.22
N PRO A 235 -11.95 -31.46 -12.97
CA PRO A 235 -11.21 -32.24 -13.97
C PRO A 235 -10.80 -31.34 -15.15
N LEU A 236 -9.67 -30.63 -15.00
CA LEU A 236 -9.16 -29.65 -15.94
C LEU A 236 -8.29 -30.28 -17.03
N THR A 237 -8.57 -29.93 -18.29
CA THR A 237 -7.65 -30.14 -19.42
C THR A 237 -6.32 -29.37 -19.21
N PRO A 238 -5.21 -29.76 -19.85
CA PRO A 238 -3.88 -29.20 -19.55
C PRO A 238 -3.82 -27.66 -19.56
N LYS A 239 -4.38 -27.01 -20.59
CA LYS A 239 -4.44 -25.53 -20.71
C LYS A 239 -5.18 -24.82 -19.57
N ARG A 240 -6.06 -25.53 -18.84
CA ARG A 240 -6.80 -24.97 -17.71
C ARG A 240 -6.02 -25.04 -16.39
N LYS A 241 -5.00 -25.91 -16.25
CA LYS A 241 -4.19 -25.99 -15.01
C LYS A 241 -3.42 -24.69 -14.75
N GLU A 242 -2.71 -24.21 -15.77
CA GLU A 242 -1.92 -22.97 -15.78
C GLU A 242 -2.76 -21.72 -15.42
N THR A 243 -3.93 -21.59 -16.08
CA THR A 243 -4.95 -20.58 -15.78
C THR A 243 -5.30 -20.52 -14.29
N THR A 244 -5.44 -21.68 -13.66
CA THR A 244 -5.93 -21.83 -12.30
C THR A 244 -4.82 -21.67 -11.25
N THR A 245 -3.58 -22.05 -11.57
CA THR A 245 -2.40 -21.65 -10.77
C THR A 245 -2.26 -20.13 -10.71
N THR A 246 -2.48 -19.41 -11.81
CA THR A 246 -2.36 -17.95 -11.81
C THR A 246 -3.51 -17.23 -11.10
N LEU A 247 -4.75 -17.73 -11.19
CA LEU A 247 -5.85 -17.25 -10.32
C LEU A 247 -5.49 -17.40 -8.83
N SER A 248 -4.89 -18.53 -8.45
CA SER A 248 -4.48 -18.80 -7.08
C SER A 248 -3.36 -17.87 -6.62
N LEU A 249 -2.33 -17.66 -7.45
CA LEU A 249 -1.22 -16.74 -7.19
C LEU A 249 -1.70 -15.28 -7.10
N ALA A 250 -2.56 -14.85 -8.03
CA ALA A 250 -3.17 -13.52 -8.02
C ALA A 250 -3.96 -13.26 -6.73
N THR A 251 -4.73 -14.26 -6.27
CA THR A 251 -5.52 -14.19 -5.03
C THR A 251 -4.61 -14.15 -3.80
N LEU A 252 -3.61 -15.03 -3.69
CA LEU A 252 -2.67 -15.06 -2.56
C LEU A 252 -1.81 -13.79 -2.48
N GLY A 253 -1.38 -13.25 -3.63
CA GLY A 253 -0.69 -11.97 -3.73
C GLY A 253 -1.58 -10.81 -3.29
N ALA A 254 -2.86 -10.80 -3.67
CA ALA A 254 -3.83 -9.80 -3.22
C ALA A 254 -4.07 -9.85 -1.70
N VAL A 255 -4.18 -11.04 -1.09
CA VAL A 255 -4.26 -11.18 0.38
C VAL A 255 -3.02 -10.59 1.04
N SER A 256 -1.83 -10.93 0.53
CA SER A 256 -0.54 -10.48 1.07
C SER A 256 -0.38 -8.96 0.99
N LEU A 257 -0.70 -8.36 -0.17
CA LEU A 257 -0.70 -6.92 -0.37
C LEU A 257 -1.75 -6.22 0.52
N ASN A 258 -2.96 -6.78 0.65
CA ASN A 258 -3.99 -6.23 1.52
C ASN A 258 -3.55 -6.21 3.00
N TYR A 259 -2.88 -7.27 3.46
CA TYR A 259 -2.34 -7.37 4.82
C TYR A 259 -1.18 -6.38 5.06
N TRP A 260 -0.27 -6.25 4.09
CA TRP A 260 0.83 -5.27 4.15
C TRP A 260 0.29 -3.82 4.22
N LEU A 261 -0.67 -3.46 3.35
CA LEU A 261 -1.33 -2.15 3.36
C LEU A 261 -2.04 -1.91 4.70
N LYS A 262 -2.71 -2.93 5.27
CA LYS A 262 -3.36 -2.82 6.59
C LYS A 262 -2.40 -2.46 7.70
N ILE A 263 -1.23 -3.11 7.76
CA ILE A 263 -0.19 -2.77 8.73
C ILE A 263 0.36 -1.38 8.46
N ARG A 264 0.60 -1.03 7.19
CA ARG A 264 1.23 0.24 6.77
C ARG A 264 0.36 1.48 7.08
N PHE A 265 -0.96 1.36 6.98
CA PHE A 265 -1.89 2.48 7.23
C PHE A 265 -2.53 2.47 8.63
N GLY A 266 -2.71 1.32 9.27
CA GLY A 266 -3.15 1.23 10.67
C GLY A 266 -4.53 1.82 11.00
N ARG A 267 -5.37 2.12 9.99
CA ARG A 267 -6.64 2.85 10.17
C ARG A 267 -7.63 2.07 11.04
N LEU A 268 -8.25 2.75 12.00
CA LEU A 268 -9.33 2.20 12.83
C LEU A 268 -10.62 2.02 12.03
N ARG A 269 -11.45 1.03 12.42
CA ARG A 269 -12.78 0.78 11.84
C ARG A 269 -13.80 1.82 12.32
N PRO A 270 -14.96 1.97 11.63
CA PRO A 270 -16.09 2.68 12.20
C PRO A 270 -16.54 2.02 13.50
N ALA A 271 -16.84 2.85 14.50
CA ALA A 271 -17.38 2.43 15.80
C ALA A 271 -18.62 3.29 16.15
N LEU A 272 -19.41 3.62 15.12
CA LEU A 272 -20.56 4.54 15.20
C LEU A 272 -21.80 3.88 15.82
N TRP A 273 -21.91 2.56 15.72
CA TRP A 273 -22.96 1.75 16.32
C TRP A 273 -22.44 0.36 16.71
N ARG A 274 -23.27 -0.44 17.38
CA ARG A 274 -22.96 -1.82 17.76
C ARG A 274 -22.77 -2.68 16.50
N GLN A 275 -21.52 -3.01 16.17
CA GLN A 275 -21.18 -3.80 14.99
C GLN A 275 -21.88 -5.18 15.02
N ILE A 276 -22.51 -5.54 13.90
CA ILE A 276 -23.17 -6.85 13.70
C ILE A 276 -22.13 -7.98 13.64
N ILE A 277 -20.94 -7.70 13.10
CA ILE A 277 -19.81 -8.64 13.01
C ILE A 277 -18.60 -8.06 13.74
N ARG A 278 -17.97 -8.81 14.65
CA ARG A 278 -16.71 -8.41 15.30
C ARG A 278 -15.53 -8.66 14.35
N VAL A 279 -14.74 -7.64 14.03
CA VAL A 279 -13.54 -7.79 13.17
C VAL A 279 -12.31 -7.14 13.83
N ARG A 280 -11.25 -7.94 14.09
CA ARG A 280 -10.08 -7.50 14.88
C ARG A 280 -8.98 -6.77 14.10
N HIS A 281 -8.96 -6.85 12.77
CA HIS A 281 -7.90 -6.26 11.91
C HIS A 281 -8.21 -4.84 11.45
N TYR A 282 -7.19 -4.06 11.08
CA TYR A 282 -7.32 -2.69 10.57
C TYR A 282 -8.32 -2.52 9.40
N SER A 283 -8.84 -1.31 9.26
CA SER A 283 -9.92 -0.98 8.32
C SER A 283 -9.42 -0.78 6.88
N PHE A 284 -8.47 0.13 6.67
CA PHE A 284 -8.00 0.49 5.33
C PHE A 284 -6.98 -0.53 4.77
N PRO A 285 -6.99 -0.84 3.46
CA PRO A 285 -8.14 -0.77 2.55
C PRO A 285 -9.11 -1.93 2.83
N SER A 286 -10.33 -1.88 2.31
CA SER A 286 -11.33 -2.94 2.52
C SER A 286 -10.87 -4.26 1.91
N GLY A 287 -10.75 -5.29 2.75
CA GLY A 287 -10.26 -6.62 2.34
C GLY A 287 -11.25 -7.30 1.40
N HIS A 288 -12.54 -7.33 1.75
CA HIS A 288 -13.55 -7.96 0.90
C HIS A 288 -13.65 -7.27 -0.47
N ALA A 289 -13.60 -5.93 -0.52
CA ALA A 289 -13.66 -5.18 -1.79
C ALA A 289 -12.46 -5.49 -2.70
N MET A 290 -11.24 -5.45 -2.16
CA MET A 290 -10.02 -5.76 -2.92
C MET A 290 -9.99 -7.23 -3.38
N MET A 291 -10.34 -8.16 -2.49
CA MET A 291 -10.30 -9.59 -2.79
C MET A 291 -11.41 -10.03 -3.76
N SER A 292 -12.62 -9.46 -3.65
CA SER A 292 -13.69 -9.73 -4.61
C SER A 292 -13.34 -9.17 -5.99
N SER A 293 -12.77 -7.96 -6.07
CA SER A 293 -12.31 -7.38 -7.34
C SER A 293 -11.29 -8.26 -8.05
N VAL A 294 -10.29 -8.78 -7.34
CA VAL A 294 -9.28 -9.66 -7.95
C VAL A 294 -9.87 -11.01 -8.33
N THR A 295 -10.54 -11.71 -7.40
CA THR A 295 -10.99 -13.09 -7.62
C THR A 295 -12.12 -13.16 -8.65
N TYR A 296 -13.22 -12.41 -8.46
CA TYR A 296 -14.35 -12.42 -9.39
C TYR A 296 -14.06 -11.66 -10.69
N GLY A 297 -13.18 -10.65 -10.66
CA GLY A 297 -12.71 -9.98 -11.88
C GLY A 297 -11.88 -10.90 -12.77
N PHE A 298 -10.96 -11.69 -12.19
CA PHE A 298 -10.16 -12.65 -12.94
C PHE A 298 -11.02 -13.81 -13.47
N ILE A 299 -11.92 -14.36 -12.66
CA ILE A 299 -12.90 -15.37 -13.11
C ILE A 299 -13.77 -14.83 -14.26
N ALA A 300 -14.25 -13.59 -14.19
CA ALA A 300 -15.04 -12.98 -15.26
C ALA A 300 -14.21 -12.73 -16.53
N TYR A 301 -12.94 -12.33 -16.41
CA TYR A 301 -12.00 -12.25 -17.54
C TYR A 301 -11.85 -13.60 -18.25
N LEU A 302 -11.57 -14.68 -17.50
CA LEU A 302 -11.44 -16.04 -18.04
C LEU A 302 -12.73 -16.52 -18.72
N LEU A 303 -13.88 -16.37 -18.06
CA LEU A 303 -15.19 -16.72 -18.63
C LEU A 303 -15.51 -15.88 -19.88
N SER A 304 -15.10 -14.61 -19.93
CA SER A 304 -15.30 -13.75 -21.10
C SER A 304 -14.42 -14.13 -22.30
N LYS A 305 -13.27 -14.76 -22.08
CA LYS A 305 -12.46 -15.40 -23.14
C LYS A 305 -13.05 -16.74 -23.58
N GLN A 306 -13.64 -17.53 -22.68
CA GLN A 306 -14.29 -18.80 -23.02
C GLN A 306 -15.65 -18.61 -23.72
N PHE A 307 -16.41 -17.58 -23.38
CA PHE A 307 -17.77 -17.32 -23.88
C PHE A 307 -17.89 -15.88 -24.44
N PRO A 308 -17.23 -15.56 -25.55
CA PRO A 308 -17.14 -14.19 -26.06
C PRO A 308 -18.51 -13.56 -26.40
N GLN A 309 -19.50 -14.37 -26.77
CA GLN A 309 -20.88 -13.93 -27.05
C GLN A 309 -21.58 -13.35 -25.81
N ARG A 310 -21.20 -13.79 -24.60
CA ARG A 310 -21.77 -13.35 -23.31
C ARG A 310 -20.81 -12.46 -22.51
N ARG A 311 -19.76 -11.94 -23.14
CA ARG A 311 -18.71 -11.14 -22.49
C ARG A 311 -19.27 -9.95 -21.68
N THR A 312 -20.26 -9.25 -22.22
CA THR A 312 -20.92 -8.11 -21.57
C THR A 312 -21.67 -8.54 -20.31
N GLU A 313 -22.49 -9.58 -20.40
CA GLU A 313 -23.27 -10.17 -19.30
C GLU A 313 -22.35 -10.63 -18.16
N ILE A 314 -21.30 -11.40 -18.48
CA ILE A 314 -20.32 -11.95 -17.54
C ILE A 314 -19.62 -10.83 -16.75
N LEU A 315 -19.16 -9.78 -17.45
CA LEU A 315 -18.49 -8.64 -16.83
C LEU A 315 -19.45 -7.78 -16.01
N ALA A 316 -20.70 -7.60 -16.45
CA ALA A 316 -21.73 -6.87 -15.72
C ALA A 316 -22.12 -7.57 -14.41
N VAL A 317 -22.42 -8.87 -14.46
CA VAL A 317 -22.78 -9.66 -13.27
C VAL A 317 -21.63 -9.69 -12.25
N SER A 318 -20.39 -9.88 -12.70
CA SER A 318 -19.22 -9.82 -11.81
C SER A 318 -19.04 -8.44 -11.19
N SER A 319 -19.18 -7.36 -11.97
CA SER A 319 -19.09 -5.97 -11.47
C SER A 319 -20.17 -5.67 -10.43
N ILE A 320 -21.42 -6.11 -10.67
CA ILE A 320 -22.53 -5.96 -9.72
C ILE A 320 -22.24 -6.71 -8.41
N LEU A 321 -21.74 -7.95 -8.49
CA LEU A 321 -21.35 -8.74 -7.31
C LEU A 321 -20.22 -8.07 -6.51
N ILE A 322 -19.17 -7.60 -7.19
CA ILE A 322 -18.03 -6.88 -6.57
C ILE A 322 -18.53 -5.62 -5.85
N VAL A 323 -19.39 -4.82 -6.51
CA VAL A 323 -19.97 -3.61 -5.93
C VAL A 323 -20.85 -3.91 -4.71
N ALA A 324 -21.72 -4.92 -4.82
CA ALA A 324 -22.58 -5.36 -3.72
C ALA A 324 -21.78 -5.85 -2.51
N ILE A 325 -20.70 -6.60 -2.73
CA ILE A 325 -19.78 -7.06 -1.67
C ILE A 325 -19.21 -5.88 -0.90
N GLY A 326 -18.68 -4.84 -1.54
CA GLY A 326 -18.15 -3.68 -0.80
C GLY A 326 -19.24 -2.83 -0.14
N LEU A 327 -20.41 -2.66 -0.78
CA LEU A 327 -21.56 -1.96 -0.18
C LEU A 327 -22.03 -2.64 1.12
N SER A 328 -22.06 -3.97 1.16
CA SER A 328 -22.40 -4.72 2.38
C SER A 328 -21.48 -4.39 3.56
N ARG A 329 -20.20 -4.06 3.31
CA ARG A 329 -19.23 -3.68 4.37
C ARG A 329 -19.48 -2.28 4.95
N LEU A 330 -20.10 -1.40 4.17
CA LEU A 330 -20.54 -0.08 4.63
C LEU A 330 -21.84 -0.23 5.44
N TYR A 331 -22.81 -0.96 4.90
CA TYR A 331 -24.08 -1.28 5.60
C TYR A 331 -23.84 -1.93 6.96
N LEU A 332 -22.95 -2.94 7.04
CA LEU A 332 -22.61 -3.64 8.28
C LEU A 332 -21.77 -2.78 9.27
N GLY A 333 -21.39 -1.55 8.91
CA GLY A 333 -20.66 -0.62 9.79
C GLY A 333 -19.20 -0.99 10.05
N VAL A 334 -18.61 -1.87 9.24
CA VAL A 334 -17.28 -2.46 9.50
C VAL A 334 -16.15 -1.82 8.71
N HIS A 335 -16.44 -1.02 7.68
CA HIS A 335 -15.47 -0.27 6.87
C HIS A 335 -15.98 1.14 6.54
N TRP A 336 -15.06 2.09 6.33
CA TRP A 336 -15.40 3.42 5.84
C TRP A 336 -15.62 3.40 4.31
N PRO A 337 -16.47 4.28 3.73
CA PRO A 337 -16.61 4.44 2.28
C PRO A 337 -15.29 4.54 1.53
N THR A 338 -14.37 5.36 2.03
CA THR A 338 -13.00 5.50 1.50
C THR A 338 -12.14 4.22 1.61
N ASP A 339 -12.38 3.34 2.59
CA ASP A 339 -11.71 2.02 2.62
C ASP A 339 -12.15 1.13 1.45
N VAL A 340 -13.43 1.20 1.08
CA VAL A 340 -14.03 0.39 0.02
C VAL A 340 -13.59 0.88 -1.35
N LEU A 341 -13.63 2.20 -1.61
CA LEU A 341 -13.14 2.77 -2.86
C LEU A 341 -11.64 2.50 -3.07
N ALA A 342 -10.81 2.66 -2.03
CA ALA A 342 -9.40 2.29 -2.10
C ALA A 342 -9.18 0.79 -2.29
N GLY A 343 -10.05 -0.06 -1.70
CA GLY A 343 -10.05 -1.50 -1.92
C GLY A 343 -10.29 -1.87 -3.39
N TYR A 344 -11.28 -1.25 -4.04
CA TYR A 344 -11.51 -1.41 -5.48
C TYR A 344 -10.36 -0.87 -6.32
N ALA A 345 -9.82 0.32 -6.01
CA ALA A 345 -8.72 0.91 -6.77
C ALA A 345 -7.47 0.01 -6.78
N VAL A 346 -7.03 -0.46 -5.60
CA VAL A 346 -5.89 -1.38 -5.47
C VAL A 346 -6.22 -2.75 -6.10
N GLY A 347 -7.45 -3.24 -5.91
CA GLY A 347 -7.91 -4.50 -6.51
C GLY A 347 -7.90 -4.49 -8.03
N LEU A 348 -8.31 -3.38 -8.67
CA LEU A 348 -8.28 -3.21 -10.12
C LEU A 348 -6.85 -3.10 -10.67
N VAL A 349 -5.96 -2.36 -10.00
CA VAL A 349 -4.54 -2.29 -10.39
C VAL A 349 -3.89 -3.68 -10.31
N TRP A 350 -4.11 -4.40 -9.21
CA TRP A 350 -3.56 -5.75 -9.01
C TRP A 350 -4.12 -6.75 -10.03
N LEU A 351 -5.45 -6.76 -10.24
CA LEU A 351 -6.10 -7.57 -11.27
C LEU A 351 -5.51 -7.31 -12.66
N SER A 352 -5.30 -6.04 -13.01
CA SER A 352 -4.77 -5.65 -14.33
C SER A 352 -3.33 -6.12 -14.51
N ALA A 353 -2.49 -6.03 -13.47
CA ALA A 353 -1.14 -6.58 -13.50
C ALA A 353 -1.13 -8.12 -13.64
N CYS A 354 -2.03 -8.82 -12.93
CA CYS A 354 -2.17 -10.27 -13.05
C CYS A 354 -2.73 -10.72 -14.41
N ILE A 355 -3.60 -9.94 -15.05
CA ILE A 355 -4.07 -10.20 -16.42
C ILE A 355 -2.94 -9.97 -17.42
N PHE A 356 -2.21 -8.85 -17.31
CA PHE A 356 -1.08 -8.54 -18.19
C PHE A 356 0.01 -9.61 -18.12
N PHE A 357 0.34 -10.10 -16.92
CA PHE A 357 1.28 -11.22 -16.73
C PHE A 357 0.80 -12.57 -17.33
N VAL A 358 -0.47 -12.68 -17.74
CA VAL A 358 -1.06 -13.86 -18.41
C VAL A 358 -1.29 -13.62 -19.91
N GLU A 359 -1.03 -12.40 -20.40
CA GLU A 359 -1.08 -12.04 -21.83
C GLU A 359 0.32 -11.74 -22.41
N LEU A 360 1.37 -11.79 -21.58
CA LEU A 360 2.79 -11.84 -21.94
C LEU A 360 3.24 -13.28 -22.27
#